data_AF-A0AAU7X4Y0-F1
#
_entry.id   AF-A0AAU7X4Y0-F1
#
_cell.length_a   1.000
_cell.length_b   1.000
_cell.length_c   1.000
_cell.angle_alpha   90.00
_cell.angle_beta   90.00
_cell.angle_gamma   90.00
#
_symmetry.space_group_name_H-M   'P 1'
#
loop_
_entity.id
_entity.type
_entity.pdbx_description
1 polymer ?
#
loop_
_entity_poly.entity_id
_entity_poly.type
_entity_poly.pdbx_seq_one_letter_code
_entity_poly.pdbx_strand_id
1 'polypeptide(L)'
;MKTLKKFTLHGTAVGSDRSIQLDEISILAEPDTLRALGEFLIKASADMVANGLEHVHLQDVIEHFSHEEHVDVIVLNRAVIKPV
;
A
#
# COMPACT_ATOMS: atom_id res chain seq x y z
N MET A 1 -0.88 -2.76 24.28
CA MET A 1 -0.49 -2.96 22.87
C MET A 1 -1.75 -3.03 22.03
N LYS A 2 -1.80 -2.37 20.86
CA LYS A 2 -2.92 -2.52 19.93
C LYS A 2 -2.77 -3.85 19.19
N THR A 3 -3.86 -4.59 19.03
CA THR A 3 -3.91 -5.78 18.17
C THR A 3 -4.29 -5.37 16.76
N LEU A 4 -3.64 -5.95 15.75
CA LEU A 4 -4.00 -5.75 14.36
C LEU A 4 -5.20 -6.63 14.01
N LYS A 5 -6.14 -6.09 13.22
CA LYS A 5 -7.18 -6.90 12.57
C LYS A 5 -6.54 -7.78 11.49
N LYS A 6 -7.20 -8.87 11.10
CA LYS A 6 -6.73 -9.73 10.00
C LYS A 6 -6.58 -8.92 8.70
N PHE A 7 -5.41 -9.03 8.07
CA PHE A 7 -5.09 -8.46 6.77
C PHE A 7 -4.35 -9.50 5.92
N THR A 8 -4.20 -9.24 4.63
CA THR A 8 -3.39 -10.02 3.69
C THR A 8 -2.50 -9.05 2.91
N LEU A 9 -1.34 -9.53 2.46
CA LEU A 9 -0.44 -8.77 1.60
C LEU A 9 -0.35 -9.49 0.26
N HIS A 10 -0.33 -8.72 -0.80
CA HIS A 10 -0.18 -9.23 -2.16
C HIS A 10 0.91 -8.42 -2.85
N GLY A 11 1.73 -9.11 -3.63
CA GLY A 11 2.74 -8.50 -4.49
C GLY A 11 2.49 -8.89 -5.95
N THR A 12 3.05 -8.12 -6.86
CA THR A 12 3.09 -8.44 -8.28
C THR A 12 4.56 -8.55 -8.68
N ALA A 13 4.94 -9.67 -9.31
CA ALA A 13 6.33 -9.85 -9.72
C ALA A 13 6.70 -8.87 -10.85
N VAL A 14 7.94 -8.38 -10.86
CA VAL A 14 8.44 -7.49 -11.91
C VAL A 14 8.28 -8.15 -13.28
N GLY A 15 7.68 -7.43 -14.23
CA GLY A 15 7.41 -7.94 -15.58
C GLY A 15 6.26 -8.96 -15.67
N SER A 16 5.46 -9.10 -14.61
CA SER A 16 4.25 -9.93 -14.59
C SER A 16 3.06 -9.10 -14.14
N ASP A 17 1.86 -9.50 -14.56
CA ASP A 17 0.57 -9.03 -14.05
C ASP A 17 0.00 -9.97 -12.98
N ARG A 18 0.70 -11.05 -12.65
CA ARG A 18 0.24 -12.05 -11.69
C ARG A 18 0.44 -11.55 -10.26
N SER A 19 -0.68 -11.39 -9.55
CA SER A 19 -0.70 -11.18 -8.11
C SER A 19 -0.35 -12.48 -7.35
N ILE A 20 0.53 -12.37 -6.36
CA ILE A 20 0.90 -13.43 -5.41
C ILE A 20 0.61 -12.96 -3.98
N GLN A 21 0.01 -13.82 -3.16
CA GLN A 21 -0.14 -13.53 -1.74
C GLN A 21 1.21 -13.72 -1.04
N LEU A 22 1.58 -12.78 -0.17
CA LEU A 22 2.86 -12.74 0.53
C LEU A 22 2.68 -13.08 2.00
N ASP A 23 3.61 -13.86 2.56
CA ASP A 23 3.72 -14.09 4.00
C ASP A 23 4.49 -12.96 4.70
N GLU A 24 5.41 -12.31 3.99
CA GLU A 24 6.26 -11.22 4.49
C GLU A 24 6.56 -10.20 3.38
N ILE A 25 6.79 -8.95 3.78
CA ILE A 25 7.45 -7.92 2.95
C ILE A 25 8.73 -7.45 3.64
N SER A 26 9.79 -7.27 2.86
CA SER A 26 11.02 -6.59 3.28
C SER A 26 11.16 -5.30 2.49
N ILE A 27 11.39 -4.18 3.17
CA ILE A 27 11.56 -2.85 2.55
C ILE A 27 13.00 -2.40 2.80
N LEU A 28 13.76 -2.19 1.72
CA LEU A 28 15.10 -1.60 1.75
C LEU A 28 15.01 -0.17 1.25
N ALA A 29 15.14 0.80 2.15
CA ALA A 29 15.03 2.22 1.83
C ALA A 29 15.74 3.09 2.87
N GLU A 30 15.95 4.37 2.52
CA GLU A 30 16.45 5.38 3.46
C GLU A 30 15.38 5.77 4.49
N PRO A 31 15.77 6.27 5.69
CA PRO A 31 14.82 6.58 6.77
C PRO A 31 13.73 7.60 6.40
N ASP A 32 14.03 8.57 5.54
CA ASP A 32 13.08 9.57 5.06
C ASP A 32 12.03 8.96 4.12
N THR A 33 12.44 8.02 3.26
CA THR A 33 11.54 7.23 2.41
C THR A 33 10.61 6.37 3.27
N LEU A 34 11.13 5.71 4.31
CA LEU A 34 10.32 4.95 5.26
C LEU A 34 9.30 5.83 5.99
N ARG A 35 9.67 7.07 6.32
CA ARG A 35 8.75 8.03 6.92
C ARG A 35 7.64 8.44 5.95
N ALA A 36 7.97 8.74 4.70
CA ALA A 36 6.98 9.08 3.68
C ALA A 36 5.97 7.94 3.44
N LEU A 37 6.45 6.68 3.41
CA LEU A 37 5.59 5.51 3.34
C LEU A 37 4.65 5.40 4.56
N GLY A 38 5.16 5.67 5.77
CA GLY A 38 4.34 5.71 6.98
C GLY A 38 3.26 6.80 6.93
N GLU A 39 3.62 8.00 6.50
CA GLU A 39 2.69 9.13 6.33
C GLU A 39 1.61 8.82 5.30
N PHE A 40 1.97 8.17 4.18
CA PHE A 40 1.03 7.67 3.19
C PHE A 40 0.01 6.70 3.79
N LEU A 41 0.45 5.68 4.53
CA LEU A 41 -0.45 4.68 5.14
C LEU A 41 -1.44 5.34 6.12
N ILE A 42 -0.98 6.32 6.90
CA ILE A 42 -1.82 7.08 7.83
C ILE A 42 -2.88 7.88 7.06
N LYS A 43 -2.45 8.61 6.02
CA LYS A 43 -3.36 9.42 5.20
C LYS A 43 -4.38 8.56 4.47
N ALA A 44 -3.94 7.49 3.79
CA ALA A 44 -4.82 6.56 3.09
C ALA A 44 -5.88 5.98 4.03
N SER A 45 -5.51 5.59 5.25
CA SER A 45 -6.47 5.12 6.25
C SER A 45 -7.51 6.18 6.62
N ALA A 46 -7.11 7.46 6.73
CA ALA A 46 -8.04 8.55 7.02
C ALA A 46 -8.99 8.80 5.84
N ASP A 47 -8.46 8.84 4.62
CA ASP A 47 -9.23 9.07 3.39
C ASP A 47 -10.24 7.94 3.12
N MET A 48 -9.88 6.69 3.40
CA MET A 48 -10.78 5.54 3.32
C MET A 48 -11.98 5.66 4.27
N VAL A 49 -11.77 6.17 5.49
CA VAL A 49 -12.84 6.38 6.47
C VAL A 49 -13.72 7.57 6.08
N ALA A 50 -13.11 8.67 5.64
CA ALA A 50 -13.83 9.90 5.34
C ALA A 50 -14.63 9.80 4.03
N ASN A 51 -14.06 9.17 3.00
CA ASN A 51 -14.59 9.20 1.64
C ASN A 51 -15.07 7.83 1.13
N GLY A 52 -14.91 6.76 1.92
CA GLY A 52 -15.32 5.41 1.51
C GLY A 52 -14.50 4.84 0.35
N LEU A 53 -13.25 5.29 0.17
CA LEU A 53 -12.40 4.83 -0.92
C LEU A 53 -12.15 3.32 -0.86
N GLU A 54 -12.23 2.67 -2.02
CA GLU A 54 -11.93 1.25 -2.15
C GLU A 54 -10.44 0.97 -2.04
N HIS A 55 -9.61 1.82 -2.65
CA HIS A 55 -8.16 1.70 -2.65
C HIS A 55 -7.51 3.08 -2.82
N VAL A 56 -6.23 3.17 -2.44
CA VAL A 56 -5.40 4.36 -2.64
C VAL A 56 -4.02 3.92 -3.10
N HIS A 57 -3.51 4.52 -4.17
CA HIS A 57 -2.16 4.26 -4.67
C HIS A 57 -1.16 5.27 -4.11
N LEU A 58 0.09 4.84 -3.90
CA LEU A 58 1.19 5.71 -3.53
C LEU A 58 1.54 6.65 -4.68
N GLN A 59 1.49 6.16 -5.92
CA GLN A 59 1.80 6.95 -7.12
C GLN A 59 0.90 8.18 -7.29
N ASP A 60 -0.32 8.15 -6.74
CA ASP A 60 -1.27 9.26 -6.86
C ASP A 60 -0.97 10.39 -5.86
N VAL A 61 -0.13 10.13 -4.85
CA VAL A 61 0.12 11.07 -3.74
C VAL A 61 1.55 11.59 -3.66
N ILE A 62 2.52 10.93 -4.31
CA ILE A 62 3.91 11.39 -4.33
C ILE A 62 4.20 12.19 -5.60
N GLU A 63 4.89 13.31 -5.44
CA GLU A 63 5.37 14.09 -6.58
C GLU A 63 6.46 13.32 -7.32
N HIS A 64 6.47 13.42 -8.65
CA HIS A 64 7.50 12.81 -9.52
C HIS A 64 7.64 11.28 -9.39
N PHE A 65 6.54 10.55 -9.19
CA PHE A 65 6.57 9.09 -9.24
C PHE A 65 7.14 8.58 -10.58
N SER A 66 8.08 7.63 -10.53
CA SER A 66 8.64 6.94 -11.70
C SER A 66 8.35 5.45 -11.57
N HIS A 67 7.72 4.86 -12.58
CA HIS A 67 7.50 3.40 -12.63
C HIS A 67 8.80 2.61 -12.86
N GLU A 68 9.88 3.27 -13.26
CA GLU A 68 11.19 2.64 -13.45
C GLU A 68 11.98 2.59 -12.14
N GLU A 69 11.84 3.61 -11.29
CA GLU A 69 12.65 3.77 -10.07
C GLU A 69 11.89 3.44 -8.78
N HIS A 70 10.55 3.50 -8.80
CA HIS A 70 9.72 3.36 -7.61
C HIS A 70 8.78 2.15 -7.68
N VAL A 71 8.48 1.63 -6.50
CA VAL A 71 7.46 0.60 -6.30
C VAL A 71 6.18 1.28 -5.85
N ASP A 72 5.07 1.04 -6.56
CA ASP A 72 3.77 1.52 -6.12
C ASP A 72 3.25 0.67 -4.96
N VAL A 73 2.73 1.34 -3.92
CA VAL A 73 2.13 0.70 -2.76
C VAL A 73 0.64 1.01 -2.75
N ILE A 74 -0.16 -0.03 -2.87
CA ILE A 74 -1.62 0.09 -2.97
C ILE A 74 -2.25 -0.36 -1.66
N VAL A 75 -2.96 0.54 -0.99
CA VAL A 75 -3.73 0.19 0.21
C VAL A 75 -5.15 -0.15 -0.22
N LEU A 76 -5.65 -1.31 0.21
CA LEU A 76 -6.98 -1.81 -0.12
C LEU A 76 -7.92 -1.76 1.10
N ASN A 77 -9.10 -1.20 0.94
CA ASN A 77 -10.07 -1.05 2.00
C ASN A 77 -10.93 -2.32 2.15
N ARG A 78 -10.59 -3.16 3.12
CA ARG A 78 -11.34 -4.40 3.43
C ARG A 78 -12.79 -4.18 3.88
N ALA A 79 -13.17 -2.96 4.28
CA ALA A 79 -14.57 -2.66 4.59
C ALA A 79 -15.44 -2.59 3.32
N VAL A 80 -14.83 -2.38 2.15
CA VAL A 80 -15.52 -2.22 0.87
C VAL A 80 -15.18 -3.37 -0.08
N ILE A 81 -13.90 -3.76 -0.16
CA ILE A 81 -13.42 -4.85 -1.00
C ILE A 81 -13.56 -6.19 -0.28
N LYS A 82 -14.21 -7.15 -0.92
CA LYS A 82 -14.19 -8.56 -0.50
C LYS A 82 -13.02 -9.27 -1.20
N PRO A 83 -12.13 -9.94 -0.45
CA PRO A 83 -11.08 -10.73 -1.08
C PRO A 83 -11.71 -11.84 -1.93
N VAL A 84 -11.15 -12.05 -3.13
CA VAL A 84 -11.50 -13.15 -4.03
C VAL A 84 -10.85 -14.44 -3.54
#